data_AF-A0AAE6WWT5-F1
#
_entry.id   AF-A0AAE6WWT5-F1
#
_cell.length_a   1.000
_cell.length_b   1.000
_cell.length_c   1.000
_cell.angle_alpha   90.00
_cell.angle_beta   90.00
_cell.angle_gamma   90.00
#
_symmetry.space_group_name_H-M   'P 1'
#
loop_
_entity.id
_entity.type
_entity.pdbx_description
1 polymer ?
#
loop_
_entity_poly.entity_id
_entity_poly.type
_entity_poly.pdbx_seq_one_letter_code
_entity_poly.pdbx_strand_id
1 'polypeptide(L)'
;MMNHTFKLTALALTTSLLAACGGGGGSGGGSSTPSGKTFSGVAVDFYLENATVRLDDCNNYTITNATDNNGKFKFTLPTGCTASAITITGGIDTVTKKEFTGTLKVKSRNLENINNAVASPLTTLEAILPEEDFKEVLKNLGFLETTDVSSFNPVTQGSAEQLATVFLVQQLLTQIEDAIEESGASADAATLIAAEALGEVLKNEPLISNGVYDTSLFADIVAEAEELVPFTIDTTSIANNVTAISTAVSTVGLSGNGSALVDALTSPTNSALLEVIQESIPAAPVIPSSEFTQLEIGGRSLAEFKNSSEATPMLLAKEEFSGIPTINLTLARPNVNVPETAKIGLEVNAGPKYLNLVLDSVKIYFNGMGLATKAVLPAGSSVKVKSNVTKLGRYNNFTLTPNADIELTVNNGVIDLGSFSDKSDSLQSAFNTYYNEVVTVGAAEVNTYVKLSSYTASPNLGINQVPSANVLGTVFTNAYYVEGYFKFNPVTTP
;
A
#
# COMPACT_ATOMS: atom_id res chain seq x y z
N MET A 1 24.70 -26.92 7.94
CA MET A 1 25.42 -25.77 8.53
C MET A 1 26.42 -25.24 7.51
N MET A 2 25.93 -24.43 6.58
CA MET A 2 26.74 -23.59 5.69
C MET A 2 26.41 -22.15 6.07
N ASN A 3 27.43 -21.38 6.43
CA ASN A 3 27.30 -19.97 6.80
C ASN A 3 27.08 -19.15 5.52
N HIS A 4 25.84 -18.76 5.24
CA HIS A 4 25.53 -17.76 4.22
C HIS A 4 25.65 -16.37 4.83
N THR A 5 26.83 -15.76 4.67
CA THR A 5 27.03 -14.32 4.94
C THR A 5 26.32 -13.50 3.86
N PHE A 6 25.11 -13.04 4.13
CA PHE A 6 24.40 -12.07 3.31
C PHE A 6 24.99 -10.66 3.56
N LYS A 7 25.50 -10.04 2.49
CA LYS A 7 25.90 -8.62 2.50
C LYS A 7 24.74 -7.79 1.98
N LEU A 8 23.99 -7.14 2.88
CA LEU A 8 23.08 -6.05 2.49
C LEU A 8 23.93 -4.87 2.02
N THR A 9 24.09 -4.72 0.71
CA THR A 9 24.48 -3.43 0.11
C THR A 9 23.25 -2.55 0.00
N ALA A 10 23.24 -1.47 0.79
CA ALA A 10 22.23 -0.42 0.75
C ALA A 10 22.10 0.16 -0.68
N LEU A 11 20.90 0.04 -1.26
CA LEU A 11 20.56 0.62 -2.55
C LEU A 11 20.26 2.12 -2.37
N ALA A 12 21.26 2.96 -2.62
CA ALA A 12 21.09 4.41 -2.65
C ALA A 12 20.59 4.84 -4.05
N LEU A 13 19.31 5.20 -4.16
CA LEU A 13 18.73 5.78 -5.38
C LEU A 13 19.21 7.23 -5.55
N THR A 14 20.23 7.44 -6.36
CA THR A 14 20.66 8.76 -6.80
C THR A 14 19.81 9.23 -7.99
N THR A 15 18.92 10.19 -7.75
CA THR A 15 18.21 10.94 -8.80
C THR A 15 19.12 12.03 -9.38
N SER A 16 19.66 11.80 -10.57
CA SER A 16 20.36 12.81 -11.37
C SER A 16 19.38 13.49 -12.34
N LEU A 17 19.05 14.74 -12.04
CA LEU A 17 18.44 15.69 -12.96
C LEU A 17 19.44 16.03 -14.09
N LEU A 18 19.14 15.65 -15.33
CA LEU A 18 19.78 16.25 -16.50
C LEU A 18 18.80 17.21 -17.17
N ALA A 19 19.05 18.50 -16.96
CA ALA A 19 18.58 19.55 -17.84
C ALA A 19 19.45 19.54 -19.11
N ALA A 20 18.80 19.46 -20.27
CA ALA A 20 19.42 19.81 -21.55
C ALA A 20 18.53 20.82 -22.28
N CYS A 21 18.98 22.06 -22.30
CA CYS A 21 18.54 23.12 -23.19
C CYS A 21 19.57 23.22 -24.33
N GLY A 22 19.14 23.30 -25.59
CA GLY A 22 20.00 23.83 -26.65
C GLY A 22 19.71 23.40 -28.10
N GLY A 23 18.96 24.25 -28.83
CA GLY A 23 19.10 24.54 -30.27
C GLY A 23 18.46 23.55 -31.27
N GLY A 24 17.82 23.95 -32.37
CA GLY A 24 17.57 25.24 -33.00
C GLY A 24 17.36 25.07 -34.53
N GLY A 25 16.23 25.53 -35.07
CA GLY A 25 16.05 26.02 -36.45
C GLY A 25 15.72 25.03 -37.59
N GLY A 26 14.66 25.33 -38.37
CA GLY A 26 14.53 24.93 -39.77
C GLY A 26 13.14 24.51 -40.25
N SER A 27 12.45 25.42 -40.96
CA SER A 27 11.14 25.24 -41.60
C SER A 27 11.07 24.13 -42.65
N GLY A 28 9.92 23.46 -42.75
CA GLY A 28 9.56 22.60 -43.88
C GLY A 28 8.19 21.95 -43.68
N GLY A 29 7.13 22.60 -44.15
CA GLY A 29 5.76 22.10 -44.09
C GLY A 29 5.59 20.82 -44.91
N GLY A 30 5.22 19.75 -44.20
CA GLY A 30 4.78 18.48 -44.75
C GLY A 30 4.02 17.76 -43.65
N SER A 31 2.71 18.00 -43.59
CA SER A 31 1.78 17.30 -42.70
C SER A 31 1.71 15.82 -43.09
N SER A 32 2.68 15.04 -42.60
CA SER A 32 2.49 13.62 -42.37
C SER A 32 2.11 13.50 -40.89
N THR A 33 0.85 13.22 -40.62
CA THR A 33 0.44 12.69 -39.32
C THR A 33 1.34 11.49 -39.02
N PRO A 34 2.11 11.48 -37.91
CA PRO A 34 2.87 10.30 -37.53
C PRO A 34 1.89 9.15 -37.36
N SER A 35 1.97 8.15 -38.23
CA SER A 35 1.32 6.86 -38.03
C SER A 35 1.94 6.26 -36.78
N GLY A 36 1.32 6.45 -35.62
CA GLY A 36 1.77 5.84 -34.38
C GLY A 36 1.84 4.32 -34.56
N LYS A 37 2.99 3.72 -34.25
CA LYS A 37 3.17 2.27 -34.36
C LYS A 37 2.28 1.59 -33.33
N THR A 38 1.58 0.55 -33.75
CA THR A 38 0.69 -0.21 -32.87
C THR A 38 1.44 -1.40 -32.27
N PHE A 39 1.29 -1.59 -30.97
CA PHE A 39 1.79 -2.74 -30.24
C PHE A 39 0.62 -3.64 -29.82
N SER A 40 0.84 -4.96 -29.83
CA SER A 40 -0.15 -5.95 -29.39
C SER A 40 0.50 -7.10 -28.64
N GLY A 41 -0.28 -7.70 -27.75
CA GLY A 41 0.14 -8.86 -26.97
C GLY A 41 -1.03 -9.57 -26.29
N VAL A 42 -0.68 -10.52 -25.44
CA VAL A 42 -1.64 -11.30 -24.65
C VAL A 42 -1.10 -11.51 -23.24
N ALA A 43 -1.97 -11.38 -22.24
CA ALA A 43 -1.68 -11.67 -20.82
C ALA A 43 -2.30 -13.02 -20.42
N VAL A 44 -1.47 -13.91 -19.89
CA VAL A 44 -1.78 -15.34 -19.75
C VAL A 44 -1.43 -15.85 -18.35
N ASP A 45 -2.46 -15.87 -17.50
CA ASP A 45 -2.66 -16.75 -16.34
C ASP A 45 -4.07 -17.31 -16.56
N PHE A 46 -4.15 -18.42 -17.30
CA PHE A 46 -5.22 -18.63 -18.30
C PHE A 46 -5.34 -17.47 -19.30
N TYR A 47 -6.30 -16.57 -19.12
CA TYR A 47 -6.31 -15.27 -19.78
C TYR A 47 -6.80 -14.25 -18.77
N LEU A 48 -6.16 -13.08 -18.76
CA LEU A 48 -6.55 -11.98 -17.88
C LEU A 48 -7.40 -10.96 -18.64
N GLU A 49 -8.66 -10.80 -18.26
CA GLU A 49 -9.57 -9.79 -18.80
C GLU A 49 -9.47 -8.48 -18.00
N ASN A 50 -9.55 -7.31 -18.65
CA ASN A 50 -9.48 -5.99 -18.02
C ASN A 50 -8.19 -5.73 -17.20
N ALA A 51 -7.09 -6.37 -17.54
CA ALA A 51 -5.80 -6.14 -16.91
C ALA A 51 -5.20 -4.79 -17.32
N THR A 52 -4.33 -4.25 -16.47
CA THR A 52 -3.56 -3.03 -16.73
C THR A 52 -2.23 -3.39 -17.39
N VAL A 53 -1.86 -2.65 -18.45
CA VAL A 53 -0.56 -2.79 -19.12
C VAL A 53 0.28 -1.55 -18.83
N ARG A 54 1.50 -1.73 -18.34
CA ARG A 54 2.48 -0.67 -18.11
C ARG A 54 3.74 -0.90 -18.96
N LEU A 55 4.20 0.15 -19.63
CA LEU A 55 5.50 0.21 -20.29
C LEU A 55 6.51 0.90 -19.37
N ASP A 56 7.36 0.11 -18.73
CA ASP A 56 8.23 0.55 -17.64
C ASP A 56 9.26 1.59 -18.11
N ASP A 57 9.89 1.35 -19.27
CA ASP A 57 10.96 2.20 -19.82
C ASP A 57 10.42 3.42 -20.60
N CYS A 58 9.08 3.55 -20.72
CA CYS A 58 8.41 4.61 -21.46
C CYS A 58 7.67 5.57 -20.53
N ASN A 59 8.37 6.08 -19.52
CA ASN A 59 7.83 6.93 -18.44
C ASN A 59 6.66 6.26 -17.69
N ASN A 60 6.72 4.95 -17.48
CA ASN A 60 5.64 4.17 -16.87
C ASN A 60 4.28 4.39 -17.58
N TYR A 61 4.28 4.49 -18.91
CA TYR A 61 3.06 4.68 -19.68
C TYR A 61 2.10 3.52 -19.39
N THR A 62 0.94 3.85 -18.84
CA THR A 62 0.00 2.87 -18.27
C THR A 62 -1.35 2.97 -18.98
N ILE A 63 -1.90 1.82 -19.32
CA ILE A 63 -3.24 1.67 -19.89
C ILE A 63 -4.00 0.72 -18.97
N THR A 64 -5.04 1.23 -18.34
CA THR A 64 -5.93 0.45 -17.48
C THR A 64 -7.00 -0.25 -18.32
N ASN A 65 -7.47 -1.42 -17.88
CA ASN A 65 -8.47 -2.24 -18.58
C ASN A 65 -8.11 -2.50 -20.06
N ALA A 66 -6.84 -2.81 -20.31
CA ALA A 66 -6.27 -2.92 -21.64
C ALA A 66 -6.57 -4.25 -22.34
N THR A 67 -6.81 -5.32 -21.58
CA THR A 67 -7.01 -6.66 -22.12
C THR A 67 -8.49 -7.01 -22.33
N ASP A 68 -8.78 -7.71 -23.43
CA ASP A 68 -10.09 -8.29 -23.70
C ASP A 68 -10.29 -9.66 -23.01
N ASN A 69 -11.44 -10.29 -23.24
CA ASN A 69 -11.81 -11.61 -22.70
C ASN A 69 -10.94 -12.78 -23.20
N ASN A 70 -10.02 -12.54 -24.14
CA ASN A 70 -9.01 -13.48 -24.58
C ASN A 70 -7.60 -13.04 -24.14
N GLY A 71 -7.52 -12.15 -23.15
CA GLY A 71 -6.28 -11.61 -22.62
C GLY A 71 -5.54 -10.70 -23.59
N LYS A 72 -6.10 -10.37 -24.75
CA LYS A 72 -5.39 -9.63 -25.80
C LYS A 72 -5.48 -8.15 -25.54
N PHE A 73 -4.37 -7.45 -25.74
CA PHE A 73 -4.32 -5.99 -25.68
C PHE A 73 -3.70 -5.43 -26.97
N LYS A 74 -4.12 -4.23 -27.36
CA LYS A 74 -3.59 -3.53 -28.52
C LYS A 74 -3.70 -2.02 -28.36
N PHE A 75 -2.60 -1.30 -28.53
CA PHE A 75 -2.57 0.16 -28.39
C PHE A 75 -1.46 0.81 -29.20
N THR A 76 -1.56 2.12 -29.40
CA THR A 76 -0.54 2.91 -30.09
C THR A 76 0.57 3.28 -29.12
N LEU A 77 1.84 3.04 -29.52
CA LEU A 77 2.99 3.38 -28.70
C LEU A 77 3.12 4.90 -28.54
N PRO A 78 3.48 5.38 -27.34
CA PRO A 78 3.77 6.80 -27.14
C PRO A 78 5.01 7.21 -27.95
N THR A 79 5.04 8.46 -28.42
CA THR A 79 6.14 8.99 -29.24
C THR A 79 7.49 8.81 -28.55
N GLY A 80 8.45 8.20 -29.24
CA GLY A 80 9.80 7.96 -28.71
C GLY A 80 9.98 6.66 -27.93
N CYS A 81 8.91 5.89 -27.70
CA CYS A 81 8.95 4.58 -27.06
C CYS A 81 9.28 3.49 -28.10
N THR A 82 10.55 3.12 -28.22
CA THR A 82 11.04 2.11 -29.18
C THR A 82 11.32 0.75 -28.54
N ALA A 83 11.65 0.73 -27.24
CA ALA A 83 11.84 -0.47 -26.46
C ALA A 83 11.32 -0.26 -25.03
N SER A 84 10.74 -1.30 -24.43
CA SER A 84 10.34 -1.29 -23.03
C SER A 84 10.21 -2.69 -22.47
N ALA A 85 10.50 -2.84 -21.18
CA ALA A 85 9.91 -3.89 -20.37
C ALA A 85 8.41 -3.63 -20.21
N ILE A 86 7.65 -4.72 -19.99
CA ILE A 86 6.20 -4.66 -19.85
C ILE A 86 5.83 -5.28 -18.53
N THR A 87 4.99 -4.58 -17.79
CA THR A 87 4.39 -5.08 -16.55
C THR A 87 2.87 -5.17 -16.74
N ILE A 88 2.27 -6.31 -16.40
CA ILE A 88 0.82 -6.52 -16.37
C ILE A 88 0.39 -6.74 -14.92
N THR A 89 -0.64 -6.02 -14.49
CA THR A 89 -1.24 -6.16 -13.15
C THR A 89 -2.75 -6.01 -13.21
N GLY A 90 -3.45 -6.51 -12.20
CA GLY A 90 -4.90 -6.44 -12.11
C GLY A 90 -5.62 -7.24 -13.20
N GLY A 91 -6.93 -7.05 -13.27
CA GLY A 91 -7.81 -7.79 -14.17
C GLY A 91 -8.45 -9.00 -13.48
N ILE A 92 -9.15 -9.80 -14.28
CA ILE A 92 -9.90 -10.97 -13.82
C ILE A 92 -9.44 -12.18 -14.64
N ASP A 93 -9.05 -13.25 -13.95
CA ASP A 93 -8.78 -14.53 -14.58
C ASP A 93 -10.07 -15.10 -15.19
N THR A 94 -10.00 -15.40 -16.48
CA THR A 94 -11.18 -15.82 -17.26
C THR A 94 -11.70 -17.20 -16.91
N VAL A 95 -10.94 -18.07 -16.24
CA VAL A 95 -11.35 -19.40 -15.80
C VAL A 95 -11.82 -19.36 -14.34
N THR A 96 -10.96 -18.88 -13.44
CA THR A 96 -11.25 -18.85 -11.99
C THR A 96 -12.23 -17.76 -11.61
N LYS A 97 -12.40 -16.73 -12.46
CA LYS A 97 -13.24 -15.55 -12.19
C LYS A 97 -12.82 -14.76 -10.95
N LYS A 98 -11.57 -14.93 -10.51
CA LYS A 98 -10.97 -14.19 -9.40
C LYS A 98 -10.19 -12.99 -9.93
N GLU A 99 -10.05 -11.99 -9.08
CA GLU A 99 -9.15 -10.86 -9.36
C GLU A 99 -7.71 -11.35 -9.44
N PHE A 100 -6.96 -10.85 -10.41
CA PHE A 100 -5.53 -11.14 -10.54
C PHE A 100 -4.74 -10.12 -9.70
N THR A 101 -4.13 -10.59 -8.60
CA THR A 101 -3.37 -9.76 -7.66
C THR A 101 -1.87 -9.76 -7.93
N GLY A 102 -1.38 -10.76 -8.67
CA GLY A 102 0.04 -10.87 -8.98
C GLY A 102 0.54 -9.91 -10.06
N THR A 103 1.80 -10.13 -10.44
CA THR A 103 2.46 -9.35 -11.50
C THR A 103 3.00 -10.25 -12.61
N LEU A 104 2.71 -9.92 -13.88
CA LEU A 104 3.40 -10.52 -15.02
C LEU A 104 4.43 -9.54 -15.59
N LYS A 105 5.66 -10.00 -15.80
CA LYS A 105 6.73 -9.22 -16.43
C LYS A 105 7.14 -9.78 -17.79
N VAL A 106 7.53 -8.90 -18.69
CA VAL A 106 8.19 -9.21 -19.95
C VAL A 106 9.46 -8.39 -20.03
N LYS A 107 10.59 -9.06 -20.30
CA LYS A 107 11.90 -8.43 -20.43
C LYS A 107 11.89 -7.33 -21.50
N SER A 108 12.69 -6.29 -21.27
CA SER A 108 12.78 -5.15 -22.17
C SER A 108 13.19 -5.58 -23.59
N ARG A 109 12.42 -5.11 -24.58
CA ARG A 109 12.57 -5.51 -25.97
C ARG A 109 12.10 -4.45 -26.94
N ASN A 110 12.57 -4.52 -28.18
CA ASN A 110 12.19 -3.59 -29.23
C ASN A 110 10.72 -3.78 -29.63
N LEU A 111 9.87 -2.82 -29.27
CA LEU A 111 8.42 -2.87 -29.48
C LEU A 111 8.01 -2.59 -30.93
N GLU A 112 8.93 -2.08 -31.75
CA GLU A 112 8.65 -1.75 -33.15
C GLU A 112 8.67 -2.98 -34.08
N ASN A 113 9.33 -4.06 -33.66
CA ASN A 113 9.55 -5.25 -34.47
C ASN A 113 8.76 -6.47 -33.99
N ILE A 114 7.91 -6.31 -32.97
CA ILE A 114 7.19 -7.40 -32.33
C ILE A 114 5.70 -7.22 -32.54
N ASN A 115 5.09 -8.25 -33.13
CA ASN A 115 3.65 -8.45 -33.12
C ASN A 115 3.37 -9.59 -32.15
N ASN A 116 2.54 -9.34 -31.13
CA ASN A 116 2.04 -10.34 -30.18
C ASN A 116 3.06 -10.79 -29.13
N ALA A 117 3.46 -9.88 -28.23
CA ALA A 117 4.18 -10.29 -27.02
C ALA A 117 3.27 -11.16 -26.13
N VAL A 118 3.83 -12.18 -25.50
CA VAL A 118 3.16 -12.93 -24.43
C VAL A 118 3.68 -12.42 -23.09
N ALA A 119 2.77 -12.06 -22.18
CA ALA A 119 3.06 -11.86 -20.78
C ALA A 119 2.48 -13.04 -20.01
N SER A 120 3.34 -13.80 -19.33
CA SER A 120 2.98 -15.01 -18.60
C SER A 120 3.91 -15.21 -17.39
N PRO A 121 3.61 -16.16 -16.50
CA PRO A 121 4.52 -16.53 -15.42
C PRO A 121 5.91 -16.88 -15.93
N LEU A 122 6.01 -17.55 -17.09
CA LEU A 122 7.31 -17.93 -17.68
C LEU A 122 8.13 -16.71 -18.12
N THR A 123 7.49 -15.69 -18.71
CA THR A 123 8.22 -14.46 -19.07
C THR A 123 8.60 -13.64 -17.86
N THR A 124 7.87 -13.78 -16.76
CA THR A 124 8.21 -13.17 -15.47
C THR A 124 9.48 -13.78 -14.91
N LEU A 125 9.55 -15.12 -14.90
CA LEU A 125 10.77 -15.85 -14.52
C LEU A 125 11.94 -15.51 -15.45
N GLU A 126 11.74 -15.43 -16.77
CA GLU A 126 12.78 -15.01 -17.73
C GLU A 126 13.27 -13.58 -17.49
N ALA A 127 12.38 -12.69 -17.07
CA ALA A 127 12.72 -11.28 -16.82
C ALA A 127 13.56 -11.09 -15.55
N ILE A 128 13.50 -12.03 -14.60
CA ILE A 128 14.11 -11.91 -13.27
C ILE A 128 15.33 -12.82 -13.12
N LEU A 129 15.19 -14.08 -13.51
CA LEU A 129 16.22 -15.09 -13.26
C LEU A 129 17.44 -14.91 -14.19
N PRO A 130 18.65 -15.28 -13.73
CA PRO A 130 19.79 -15.44 -14.61
C PRO A 130 19.49 -16.43 -15.75
N GLU A 131 20.02 -16.18 -16.94
CA GLU A 131 19.69 -16.97 -18.15
C GLU A 131 19.92 -18.47 -17.99
N GLU A 132 21.01 -18.87 -17.34
CA GLU A 132 21.34 -20.28 -17.12
C GLU A 132 20.41 -20.95 -16.11
N ASP A 133 20.08 -20.25 -15.01
CA ASP A 133 19.12 -20.74 -14.02
C ASP A 133 17.72 -20.85 -14.64
N PHE A 134 17.32 -19.86 -15.45
CA PHE A 134 16.03 -19.89 -16.14
C PHE A 134 15.90 -21.09 -17.09
N LYS A 135 16.97 -21.48 -17.80
CA LYS A 135 16.95 -22.68 -18.68
C LYS A 135 16.68 -23.95 -17.89
N GLU A 136 17.36 -24.14 -16.76
CA GLU A 136 17.15 -25.31 -15.89
C GLU A 136 15.75 -25.30 -15.27
N VAL A 137 15.29 -24.14 -14.78
CA VAL A 137 13.91 -23.97 -14.28
C VAL A 137 12.90 -24.32 -15.37
N LEU A 138 13.06 -23.81 -16.59
CA LEU A 138 12.15 -24.07 -17.70
C LEU A 138 12.07 -25.55 -18.04
N LYS A 139 13.20 -26.26 -18.01
CA LYS A 139 13.26 -27.72 -18.18
C LYS A 139 12.57 -28.46 -17.04
N ASN A 140 12.81 -28.06 -15.80
CA ASN A 140 12.21 -28.66 -14.61
C ASN A 140 10.71 -28.37 -14.46
N LEU A 141 10.20 -27.38 -15.20
CA LEU A 141 8.77 -27.13 -15.42
C LEU A 141 8.15 -27.95 -16.58
N GLY A 142 8.93 -28.78 -17.28
CA GLY A 142 8.43 -29.63 -18.37
C GLY A 142 8.43 -28.96 -19.75
N PHE A 143 9.25 -27.93 -19.96
CA PHE A 143 9.44 -27.28 -21.26
C PHE A 143 10.80 -27.61 -21.86
N LEU A 144 10.96 -27.35 -23.17
CA LEU A 144 12.28 -27.36 -23.78
C LEU A 144 13.05 -26.10 -23.36
N GLU A 145 14.32 -26.23 -23.02
CA GLU A 145 15.22 -25.10 -22.69
C GLU A 145 15.30 -24.05 -23.82
N THR A 146 15.00 -24.46 -25.05
CA THR A 146 15.00 -23.59 -26.24
C THR A 146 13.64 -22.95 -26.54
N THR A 147 12.64 -23.11 -25.67
CA THR A 147 11.31 -22.51 -25.86
C THR A 147 11.42 -20.99 -25.76
N ASP A 148 11.01 -20.26 -26.80
CA ASP A 148 10.86 -18.81 -26.73
C ASP A 148 9.57 -18.45 -25.97
N VAL A 149 9.70 -18.26 -24.66
CA VAL A 149 8.56 -17.97 -23.77
C VAL A 149 7.92 -16.61 -24.08
N SER A 150 8.64 -15.71 -24.75
CA SER A 150 8.16 -14.36 -25.08
C SER A 150 7.11 -14.33 -26.20
N SER A 151 6.94 -15.46 -26.91
CA SER A 151 5.94 -15.67 -27.97
C SER A 151 5.10 -16.92 -27.76
N PHE A 152 5.33 -17.68 -26.69
CA PHE A 152 4.64 -18.92 -26.37
C PHE A 152 3.38 -18.66 -25.52
N ASN A 153 2.21 -18.78 -26.13
CA ASN A 153 0.92 -18.75 -25.44
C ASN A 153 0.52 -20.19 -25.02
N PRO A 154 0.59 -20.56 -23.72
CA PRO A 154 0.32 -21.91 -23.27
C PRO A 154 -1.12 -22.39 -23.51
N VAL A 155 -2.09 -21.48 -23.64
CA VAL A 155 -3.48 -21.86 -23.94
C VAL A 155 -3.63 -22.39 -25.37
N THR A 156 -2.93 -21.78 -26.33
CA THR A 156 -3.10 -22.12 -27.76
C THR A 156 -1.97 -22.98 -28.32
N GLN A 157 -0.79 -22.95 -27.70
CA GLN A 157 0.41 -23.64 -28.19
C GLN A 157 0.91 -24.72 -27.23
N GLY A 158 0.52 -24.69 -25.96
CA GLY A 158 0.94 -25.65 -24.95
C GLY A 158 0.06 -26.90 -24.87
N SER A 159 0.60 -27.95 -24.25
CA SER A 159 -0.21 -29.06 -23.75
C SER A 159 -1.07 -28.63 -22.57
N ALA A 160 -2.08 -29.44 -22.23
CA ALA A 160 -2.87 -29.24 -21.01
C ALA A 160 -1.97 -29.25 -19.76
N GLU A 161 -0.99 -30.16 -19.69
CA GLU A 161 0.01 -30.20 -18.63
C GLU A 161 0.84 -28.91 -18.55
N GLN A 162 1.30 -28.37 -19.68
CA GLN A 162 2.07 -27.13 -19.71
C GLN A 162 1.25 -25.93 -19.23
N LEU A 163 -0.01 -25.80 -19.64
CA LEU A 163 -0.87 -24.74 -19.13
C LEU A 163 -1.15 -24.89 -17.63
N ALA A 164 -1.38 -26.11 -17.16
CA ALA A 164 -1.55 -26.39 -15.73
C ALA A 164 -0.30 -26.00 -14.93
N THR A 165 0.90 -26.34 -15.42
CA THR A 165 2.16 -25.96 -14.79
C THR A 165 2.35 -24.44 -14.75
N VAL A 166 2.04 -23.73 -15.86
CA VAL A 166 2.10 -22.26 -15.89
C VAL A 166 1.15 -21.66 -14.86
N PHE A 167 -0.08 -22.16 -14.77
CA PHE A 167 -1.04 -21.72 -13.76
C PHE A 167 -0.53 -21.95 -12.33
N LEU A 168 0.02 -23.13 -12.02
CA LEU A 168 0.58 -23.42 -10.69
C LEU A 168 1.76 -22.54 -10.32
N VAL A 169 2.64 -22.25 -11.28
CA VAL A 169 3.73 -21.27 -11.09
C VAL A 169 3.16 -19.90 -10.75
N GLN A 170 2.10 -19.45 -11.44
CA GLN A 170 1.47 -18.17 -11.10
C GLN A 170 0.88 -18.17 -9.69
N GLN A 171 0.24 -19.27 -9.28
CA GLN A 171 -0.34 -19.36 -7.94
C GLN A 171 0.72 -19.33 -6.84
N LEU A 172 1.89 -19.93 -7.06
CA LEU A 172 3.03 -19.79 -6.15
C LEU A 172 3.53 -18.34 -6.11
N LEU A 173 3.78 -17.73 -7.28
CA LEU A 173 4.25 -16.35 -7.36
C LEU A 173 3.30 -15.40 -6.65
N THR A 174 2.01 -15.42 -7.01
CA THR A 174 0.99 -14.51 -6.44
C THR A 174 0.82 -14.68 -4.95
N GLN A 175 0.71 -15.90 -4.42
CA GLN A 175 0.47 -16.07 -2.98
C GLN A 175 1.69 -15.68 -2.13
N ILE A 176 2.91 -15.84 -2.65
CA ILE A 176 4.12 -15.32 -2.01
C ILE A 176 4.19 -13.80 -2.11
N GLU A 177 3.88 -13.23 -3.30
CA GLU A 177 3.79 -11.79 -3.53
C GLU A 177 2.84 -11.13 -2.52
N ASP A 178 1.61 -11.64 -2.45
CA ASP A 178 0.55 -11.13 -1.58
C ASP A 178 0.98 -11.12 -0.10
N ALA A 179 1.59 -12.20 0.38
CA ALA A 179 2.05 -12.29 1.78
C ALA A 179 3.20 -11.31 2.09
N ILE A 180 4.07 -11.04 1.12
CA ILE A 180 5.15 -10.06 1.23
C ILE A 180 4.59 -8.64 1.21
N GLU A 181 3.61 -8.35 0.36
CA GLU A 181 2.96 -7.04 0.25
C GLU A 181 2.11 -6.69 1.47
N GLU A 182 1.47 -7.67 2.13
CA GLU A 182 0.78 -7.47 3.41
C GLU A 182 1.71 -6.95 4.51
N SER A 183 2.99 -7.28 4.43
CA SER A 183 4.03 -6.77 5.33
C SER A 183 4.46 -5.33 5.01
N GLY A 184 3.92 -4.73 3.95
CA GLY A 184 4.20 -3.37 3.49
C GLY A 184 5.33 -3.25 2.47
N ALA A 185 5.81 -4.36 1.92
CA ALA A 185 6.78 -4.35 0.82
C ALA A 185 6.11 -3.87 -0.49
N SER A 186 6.91 -3.34 -1.42
CA SER A 186 6.42 -2.97 -2.75
C SER A 186 6.22 -4.19 -3.64
N ALA A 187 5.21 -4.18 -4.50
CA ALA A 187 4.96 -5.22 -5.51
C ALA A 187 6.21 -5.63 -6.31
N ASP A 188 7.02 -4.67 -6.76
CA ASP A 188 8.25 -4.99 -7.52
C ASP A 188 9.27 -5.82 -6.71
N ALA A 189 9.35 -5.59 -5.40
CA ALA A 189 10.22 -6.36 -4.50
C ALA A 189 9.61 -7.73 -4.18
N ALA A 190 8.29 -7.78 -4.01
CA ALA A 190 7.55 -9.02 -3.77
C ALA A 190 7.71 -9.99 -4.96
N THR A 191 7.50 -9.50 -6.19
CA THR A 191 7.67 -10.30 -7.42
C THR A 191 9.11 -10.78 -7.60
N LEU A 192 10.09 -9.93 -7.28
CA LEU A 192 11.50 -10.32 -7.34
C LEU A 192 11.79 -11.50 -6.40
N ILE A 193 11.41 -11.37 -5.13
CA ILE A 193 11.65 -12.38 -4.11
C ILE A 193 10.92 -13.68 -4.44
N ALA A 194 9.65 -13.61 -4.86
CA ALA A 194 8.86 -14.78 -5.22
C ALA A 194 9.49 -15.55 -6.40
N ALA A 195 9.94 -14.83 -7.44
CA ALA A 195 10.59 -15.44 -8.60
C ALA A 195 11.97 -16.01 -8.25
N GLU A 196 12.78 -15.32 -7.43
CA GLU A 196 14.08 -15.80 -6.97
C GLU A 196 13.94 -17.09 -6.14
N ALA A 197 13.00 -17.12 -5.19
CA ALA A 197 12.74 -18.30 -4.37
C ALA A 197 12.31 -19.52 -5.21
N LEU A 198 11.40 -19.30 -6.17
CA LEU A 198 10.99 -20.35 -7.10
C LEU A 198 12.16 -20.83 -7.96
N GLY A 199 12.98 -19.90 -8.47
CA GLY A 199 14.15 -20.23 -9.28
C GLY A 199 15.21 -21.02 -8.51
N GLU A 200 15.45 -20.69 -7.24
CA GLU A 200 16.46 -21.37 -6.41
C GLU A 200 16.13 -22.85 -6.18
N VAL A 201 14.85 -23.15 -5.94
CA VAL A 201 14.39 -24.54 -5.77
C VAL A 201 14.33 -25.25 -7.13
N LEU A 202 13.65 -24.66 -8.11
CA LEU A 202 13.35 -25.34 -9.38
C LEU A 202 14.52 -25.44 -10.35
N LYS A 203 15.63 -24.71 -10.15
CA LYS A 203 16.84 -24.98 -10.95
C LYS A 203 17.49 -26.33 -10.61
N ASN A 204 17.16 -26.91 -9.45
CA ASN A 204 17.78 -28.13 -8.94
C ASN A 204 16.86 -29.35 -9.05
N GLU A 205 15.54 -29.19 -8.85
CA GLU A 205 14.58 -30.29 -8.79
C GLU A 205 13.40 -30.09 -9.75
N PRO A 206 12.94 -31.14 -10.48
CA PRO A 206 11.81 -31.05 -11.39
C PRO A 206 10.48 -30.93 -10.64
N LEU A 207 9.69 -29.91 -10.97
CA LEU A 207 8.35 -29.73 -10.40
C LEU A 207 7.37 -30.82 -10.84
N ILE A 208 7.54 -31.31 -12.06
CA ILE A 208 6.70 -32.32 -12.65
C ILE A 208 7.52 -33.46 -13.22
N SER A 209 7.13 -34.68 -12.88
CA SER A 209 7.76 -35.91 -13.38
C SER A 209 6.69 -36.92 -13.75
N ASN A 210 6.70 -37.36 -15.01
CA ASN A 210 5.73 -38.31 -15.57
C ASN A 210 4.26 -37.89 -15.33
N GLY A 211 3.96 -36.60 -15.45
CA GLY A 211 2.61 -36.05 -15.28
C GLY A 211 2.15 -35.94 -13.81
N VAL A 212 3.06 -36.06 -12.85
CA VAL A 212 2.79 -35.93 -11.41
C VAL A 212 3.60 -34.76 -10.84
N TYR A 213 2.90 -33.85 -10.15
CA TYR A 213 3.53 -32.72 -9.45
C TYR A 213 4.18 -33.17 -8.14
N ASP A 214 5.40 -32.71 -7.90
CA ASP A 214 6.04 -32.85 -6.59
C ASP A 214 5.54 -31.74 -5.65
N THR A 215 4.56 -32.09 -4.81
CA THR A 215 3.95 -31.14 -3.88
C THR A 215 4.88 -30.74 -2.73
N SER A 216 5.98 -31.46 -2.49
CA SER A 216 6.96 -31.06 -1.47
C SER A 216 7.73 -29.81 -1.89
N LEU A 217 7.98 -29.64 -3.19
CA LEU A 217 8.63 -28.45 -3.71
C LEU A 217 7.79 -27.17 -3.51
N PHE A 218 6.47 -27.27 -3.38
CA PHE A 218 5.65 -26.11 -3.01
C PHE A 218 6.02 -25.56 -1.63
N ALA A 219 6.25 -26.45 -0.66
CA ALA A 219 6.68 -26.03 0.67
C ALA A 219 8.11 -25.49 0.66
N ASP A 220 9.02 -26.12 -0.09
CA ASP A 220 10.40 -25.67 -0.21
C ASP A 220 10.51 -24.28 -0.85
N ILE A 221 9.73 -24.00 -1.91
CA ILE A 221 9.70 -22.68 -2.57
C ILE A 221 9.24 -21.58 -1.61
N VAL A 222 8.19 -21.85 -0.83
CA VAL A 222 7.65 -20.84 0.09
C VAL A 222 8.56 -20.66 1.31
N ALA A 223 9.25 -21.72 1.76
CA ALA A 223 10.28 -21.63 2.79
C ALA A 223 11.49 -20.80 2.32
N GLU A 224 11.94 -21.01 1.08
CA GLU A 224 13.02 -20.19 0.49
C GLU A 224 12.62 -18.71 0.43
N ALA A 225 11.37 -18.40 0.06
CA ALA A 225 10.87 -17.02 0.07
C ALA A 225 10.88 -16.40 1.49
N GLU A 226 10.54 -17.17 2.52
CA GLU A 226 10.62 -16.72 3.92
C GLU A 226 12.07 -16.43 4.36
N GLU A 227 13.06 -17.21 3.90
CA GLU A 227 14.47 -16.95 4.21
C GLU A 227 15.01 -15.64 3.61
N LEU A 228 14.40 -15.16 2.52
CA LEU A 228 14.78 -13.92 1.82
C LEU A 228 14.19 -12.65 2.46
N VAL A 229 13.26 -12.77 3.42
CA VAL A 229 12.59 -11.63 4.05
C VAL A 229 12.86 -11.51 5.56
N PRO A 230 12.79 -10.30 6.14
CA PRO A 230 13.02 -10.09 7.58
C PRO A 230 11.77 -10.32 8.44
N PHE A 231 10.71 -10.91 7.89
CA PHE A 231 9.41 -11.13 8.53
C PHE A 231 8.88 -12.53 8.21
N THR A 232 7.87 -12.97 8.95
CA THR A 232 7.25 -14.30 8.76
C THR A 232 6.21 -14.25 7.65
N ILE A 233 6.20 -15.29 6.82
CA ILE A 233 5.16 -15.57 5.82
C ILE A 233 4.35 -16.79 6.30
N ASP A 234 3.05 -16.86 6.01
CA ASP A 234 2.26 -18.07 6.31
C ASP A 234 2.56 -19.19 5.31
N THR A 235 3.74 -19.79 5.46
CA THR A 235 4.27 -20.79 4.54
C THR A 235 3.39 -22.03 4.44
N THR A 236 2.72 -22.39 5.54
CA THR A 236 1.84 -23.56 5.62
C THR A 236 0.57 -23.36 4.82
N SER A 237 -0.11 -22.22 4.97
CA SER A 237 -1.34 -21.95 4.23
C SER A 237 -1.09 -21.87 2.73
N ILE A 238 -0.02 -21.19 2.30
CA ILE A 238 0.33 -21.07 0.87
C ILE A 238 0.62 -22.45 0.26
N ALA A 239 1.46 -23.26 0.90
CA ALA A 239 1.79 -24.60 0.40
C ALA A 239 0.55 -25.51 0.32
N ASN A 240 -0.36 -25.44 1.30
CA ASN A 240 -1.61 -26.21 1.29
C ASN A 240 -2.55 -25.76 0.17
N ASN A 241 -2.71 -24.45 -0.03
CA ASN A 241 -3.52 -23.87 -1.10
C ASN A 241 -3.05 -24.34 -2.47
N VAL A 242 -1.76 -24.20 -2.78
CA VAL A 242 -1.20 -24.62 -4.07
C VAL A 242 -1.29 -26.14 -4.24
N THR A 243 -1.13 -26.91 -3.16
CA THR A 243 -1.34 -28.38 -3.19
C THR A 243 -2.79 -28.73 -3.56
N ALA A 244 -3.78 -28.05 -2.98
CA ALA A 244 -5.19 -28.24 -3.31
C ALA A 244 -5.49 -27.90 -4.77
N ILE A 245 -4.93 -26.79 -5.26
CA ILE A 245 -5.04 -26.38 -6.67
C ILE A 245 -4.44 -27.44 -7.60
N SER A 246 -3.22 -27.89 -7.34
CA SER A 246 -2.53 -28.89 -8.17
C SER A 246 -3.30 -30.22 -8.22
N THR A 247 -3.89 -30.63 -7.10
CA THR A 247 -4.71 -31.84 -7.00
C THR A 247 -5.99 -31.71 -7.82
N ALA A 248 -6.70 -30.59 -7.69
CA ALA A 248 -7.94 -30.34 -8.43
C ALA A 248 -7.68 -30.28 -9.95
N VAL A 249 -6.65 -29.54 -10.39
CA VAL A 249 -6.26 -29.43 -11.80
C VAL A 249 -5.84 -30.79 -12.37
N SER A 250 -5.05 -31.58 -11.64
CA SER A 250 -4.66 -32.92 -12.09
C SER A 250 -5.84 -33.88 -12.21
N THR A 251 -6.86 -33.72 -11.35
CA THR A 251 -8.09 -34.55 -11.37
C THR A 251 -8.95 -34.28 -12.59
N VAL A 252 -8.95 -33.06 -13.12
CA VAL A 252 -9.67 -32.70 -14.36
C VAL A 252 -9.10 -33.43 -15.58
N GLY A 253 -7.81 -33.80 -15.53
CA GLY A 253 -7.10 -34.54 -16.57
C GLY A 253 -6.23 -33.64 -17.43
N LEU A 254 -4.95 -34.00 -17.58
CA LEU A 254 -3.92 -33.21 -18.26
C LEU A 254 -3.63 -33.67 -19.70
N SER A 255 -4.60 -34.31 -20.35
CA SER A 255 -4.46 -34.76 -21.73
C SER A 255 -4.93 -33.71 -22.74
N GLY A 256 -4.20 -33.54 -23.85
CA GLY A 256 -4.58 -32.62 -24.92
C GLY A 256 -3.79 -31.32 -24.89
N ASN A 257 -4.39 -30.24 -25.42
CA ASN A 257 -3.79 -28.91 -25.46
C ASN A 257 -4.33 -28.00 -24.34
N GLY A 258 -3.73 -26.82 -24.16
CA GLY A 258 -4.15 -25.86 -23.13
C GLY A 258 -5.63 -25.50 -23.21
N SER A 259 -6.17 -25.27 -24.42
CA SER A 259 -7.60 -25.00 -24.61
C SER A 259 -8.50 -26.14 -24.09
N ALA A 260 -8.09 -27.40 -24.25
CA ALA A 260 -8.85 -28.53 -23.73
C ALA A 260 -8.89 -28.54 -22.20
N LEU A 261 -7.82 -28.11 -21.52
CA LEU A 261 -7.82 -27.92 -20.06
C LEU A 261 -8.79 -26.81 -19.65
N VAL A 262 -8.81 -25.68 -20.36
CA VAL A 262 -9.76 -24.58 -20.10
C VAL A 262 -11.20 -25.07 -20.24
N ASP A 263 -11.51 -25.77 -21.33
CA ASP A 263 -12.85 -26.34 -21.57
C ASP A 263 -13.22 -27.35 -20.47
N ALA A 264 -12.26 -28.16 -20.02
CA ALA A 264 -12.49 -29.15 -18.97
C ALA A 264 -12.71 -28.50 -17.60
N LEU A 265 -11.93 -27.47 -17.22
CA LEU A 265 -12.09 -26.74 -15.96
C LEU A 265 -13.41 -25.97 -15.89
N THR A 266 -13.85 -25.41 -17.01
CA THR A 266 -15.10 -24.63 -17.09
C THR A 266 -16.34 -25.48 -17.37
N SER A 267 -16.17 -26.79 -17.59
CA SER A 267 -17.28 -27.73 -17.77
C SER A 267 -18.15 -27.81 -16.50
N PRO A 268 -19.49 -27.80 -16.62
CA PRO A 268 -20.39 -28.00 -15.48
C PRO A 268 -20.12 -29.29 -14.69
N THR A 269 -19.57 -30.33 -15.34
CA THR A 269 -19.22 -31.61 -14.69
C THR A 269 -18.07 -31.49 -13.70
N ASN A 270 -17.22 -30.48 -13.84
CA ASN A 270 -16.04 -30.25 -12.99
C ASN A 270 -16.23 -29.02 -12.08
N SER A 271 -17.45 -28.50 -11.95
CA SER A 271 -17.75 -27.31 -11.14
C SER A 271 -17.25 -27.39 -9.70
N ALA A 272 -17.37 -28.55 -9.04
CA ALA A 272 -16.84 -28.75 -7.69
C ALA A 272 -15.30 -28.68 -7.63
N LEU A 273 -14.59 -29.10 -8.68
CA LEU A 273 -13.13 -28.98 -8.75
C LEU A 273 -12.72 -27.53 -9.00
N LEU A 274 -13.46 -26.80 -9.84
CA LEU A 274 -13.24 -25.38 -10.06
C LEU A 274 -13.50 -24.57 -8.78
N GLU A 275 -14.51 -24.93 -7.98
CA GLU A 275 -14.79 -24.32 -6.68
C GLU A 275 -13.62 -24.52 -5.70
N VAL A 276 -13.05 -25.74 -5.63
CA VAL A 276 -11.84 -25.99 -4.83
C VAL A 276 -10.68 -25.11 -5.25
N ILE A 277 -10.46 -24.92 -6.56
CA ILE A 277 -9.42 -24.00 -7.06
C ILE A 277 -9.72 -22.58 -6.61
N GLN A 278 -10.95 -22.11 -6.79
CA GLN A 278 -11.38 -20.75 -6.43
C GLN A 278 -11.30 -20.45 -4.93
N GLU A 279 -11.56 -21.43 -4.07
CA GLU A 279 -11.44 -21.31 -2.62
C GLU A 279 -9.99 -21.33 -2.14
N SER A 280 -9.11 -21.99 -2.89
CA SER A 280 -7.67 -22.06 -2.61
C SER A 280 -6.89 -20.84 -3.11
N ILE A 281 -7.55 -19.92 -3.84
CA ILE A 281 -6.99 -18.63 -4.24
C ILE A 281 -7.39 -17.60 -3.16
N PRO A 282 -6.43 -17.04 -2.41
CA PRO A 282 -6.71 -16.02 -1.39
C PRO A 282 -7.44 -14.80 -1.98
N ALA A 283 -8.16 -14.10 -1.12
CA ALA A 283 -8.63 -12.77 -1.48
C ALA A 283 -7.44 -11.81 -1.61
N ALA A 284 -7.61 -10.73 -2.40
CA ALA A 284 -6.57 -9.74 -2.59
C ALA A 284 -6.01 -9.22 -1.25
N PRO A 285 -4.67 -9.09 -1.14
CA PRO A 285 -4.02 -8.71 0.11
C PRO A 285 -4.48 -7.32 0.54
N VAL A 286 -4.60 -7.14 1.85
CA VAL A 286 -4.89 -5.82 2.42
C VAL A 286 -3.58 -5.06 2.56
N ILE A 287 -3.09 -4.50 1.45
CA ILE A 287 -1.85 -3.72 1.43
C ILE A 287 -2.02 -2.49 2.35
N PRO A 288 -1.13 -2.29 3.36
CA PRO A 288 -1.18 -1.12 4.21
C PRO A 288 -1.02 0.15 3.40
N SER A 289 -1.94 1.10 3.54
CA SER A 289 -1.82 2.40 2.88
C SER A 289 -1.02 3.33 3.79
N SER A 290 -0.19 4.20 3.22
CA SER A 290 0.49 5.26 3.97
C SER A 290 -0.35 6.53 4.04
N GLU A 291 -1.68 6.42 3.91
CA GLU A 291 -2.60 7.56 3.97
C GLU A 291 -3.46 7.55 5.24
N PHE A 292 -3.74 8.73 5.79
CA PHE A 292 -4.90 8.92 6.67
C PHE A 292 -6.05 9.54 5.89
N THR A 293 -7.24 9.01 6.11
CA THR A 293 -8.46 9.33 5.36
C THR A 293 -9.44 10.18 6.15
N GLN A 294 -9.19 10.38 7.45
CA GLN A 294 -10.01 11.22 8.32
C GLN A 294 -9.13 11.92 9.36
N LEU A 295 -9.46 13.19 9.61
CA LEU A 295 -8.96 13.98 10.73
C LEU A 295 -10.13 14.81 11.29
N GLU A 296 -10.41 14.63 12.58
CA GLU A 296 -11.33 15.45 13.35
C GLU A 296 -10.62 16.01 14.57
N ILE A 297 -10.99 17.23 14.96
CA ILE A 297 -10.43 17.92 16.13
C ILE A 297 -11.61 18.40 16.97
N GLY A 298 -11.60 18.13 18.27
CA GLY A 298 -12.69 18.54 19.15
C GLY A 298 -14.07 17.98 18.78
N GLY A 299 -14.11 16.80 18.15
CA GLY A 299 -15.33 16.21 17.62
C GLY A 299 -15.97 17.00 16.46
N ARG A 300 -15.16 17.74 15.69
CA ARG A 300 -15.59 18.45 14.47
C ARG A 300 -14.79 17.97 13.27
N SER A 301 -15.48 17.81 12.16
CA SER A 301 -14.90 17.38 10.89
C SER A 301 -14.05 18.48 10.27
N LEU A 302 -13.06 18.09 9.46
CA LEU A 302 -12.24 19.05 8.71
C LEU A 302 -13.06 19.98 7.79
N ALA A 303 -14.21 19.50 7.29
CA ALA A 303 -15.12 20.32 6.49
C ALA A 303 -15.73 21.46 7.32
N GLU A 304 -16.10 21.21 8.57
CA GLU A 304 -16.59 22.25 9.48
C GLU A 304 -15.52 23.30 9.78
N PHE A 305 -14.28 22.86 10.03
CA PHE A 305 -13.13 23.76 10.22
C PHE A 305 -12.91 24.67 9.01
N LYS A 306 -12.83 24.10 7.80
CA LYS A 306 -12.64 24.87 6.55
C LYS A 306 -13.74 25.88 6.26
N ASN A 307 -14.97 25.59 6.68
CA ASN A 307 -16.12 26.46 6.49
C ASN A 307 -16.27 27.51 7.60
N SER A 308 -15.50 27.39 8.69
CA SER A 308 -15.55 28.33 9.80
C SER A 308 -14.74 29.59 9.52
N SER A 309 -15.17 30.72 10.08
CA SER A 309 -14.47 32.00 10.03
C SER A 309 -14.86 32.85 11.23
N GLU A 310 -14.15 33.95 11.50
CA GLU A 310 -14.57 34.92 12.53
C GLU A 310 -16.02 35.43 12.31
N ALA A 311 -16.43 35.58 11.05
CA ALA A 311 -17.77 36.03 10.67
C ALA A 311 -18.83 34.93 10.80
N THR A 312 -18.42 33.66 10.58
CA THR A 312 -19.30 32.49 10.66
C THR A 312 -18.65 31.40 11.53
N PRO A 313 -18.58 31.61 12.85
CA PRO A 313 -17.92 30.67 13.74
C PRO A 313 -18.80 29.44 14.01
N MET A 314 -18.16 28.30 14.27
CA MET A 314 -18.83 27.09 14.74
C MET A 314 -19.41 27.32 16.14
N LEU A 315 -20.65 26.90 16.36
CA LEU A 315 -21.25 26.95 17.68
C LEU A 315 -20.71 25.81 18.55
N LEU A 316 -20.33 26.15 19.78
CA LEU A 316 -19.86 25.18 20.76
C LEU A 316 -20.58 25.42 22.09
N ALA A 317 -21.18 24.37 22.66
CA ALA A 317 -21.70 24.46 24.01
C ALA A 317 -20.53 24.62 24.99
N LYS A 318 -20.78 25.27 26.13
CA LYS A 318 -19.74 25.55 27.12
C LYS A 318 -19.07 24.26 27.61
N GLU A 319 -19.85 23.21 27.76
CA GLU A 319 -19.42 21.90 28.26
C GLU A 319 -18.53 21.17 27.25
N GLU A 320 -18.78 21.39 25.95
CA GLU A 320 -18.04 20.77 24.84
C GLU A 320 -16.62 21.36 24.68
N PHE A 321 -16.33 22.53 25.25
CA PHE A 321 -15.01 23.16 25.13
C PHE A 321 -13.88 22.32 25.75
N SER A 322 -14.19 21.58 26.81
CA SER A 322 -13.25 20.63 27.42
C SER A 322 -12.84 19.50 26.47
N GLY A 323 -13.62 19.25 25.41
CA GLY A 323 -13.35 18.27 24.38
C GLY A 323 -12.47 18.76 23.22
N ILE A 324 -12.14 20.06 23.13
CA ILE A 324 -11.27 20.59 22.05
C ILE A 324 -9.90 19.87 21.93
N PRO A 325 -9.18 19.51 23.01
CA PRO A 325 -7.92 18.78 22.88
C PRO A 325 -8.14 17.29 22.55
N THR A 326 -9.18 16.95 21.78
CA THR A 326 -9.35 15.60 21.24
C THR A 326 -9.02 15.57 19.76
N ILE A 327 -8.47 14.45 19.31
CA ILE A 327 -8.18 14.19 17.90
C ILE A 327 -8.72 12.82 17.52
N ASN A 328 -9.34 12.72 16.34
CA ASN A 328 -9.74 11.45 15.74
C ASN A 328 -9.04 11.32 14.39
N LEU A 329 -8.25 10.27 14.23
CA LEU A 329 -7.49 9.98 13.02
C LEU A 329 -7.91 8.60 12.52
N THR A 330 -8.26 8.49 11.24
CA THR A 330 -8.46 7.19 10.60
C THR A 330 -7.37 6.96 9.56
N LEU A 331 -6.63 5.86 9.70
CA LEU A 331 -5.63 5.44 8.73
C LEU A 331 -6.27 4.53 7.68
N ALA A 332 -5.97 4.73 6.40
CA ALA A 332 -6.31 3.74 5.40
C ALA A 332 -5.39 2.54 5.59
N ARG A 333 -5.94 1.42 6.08
CA ARG A 333 -5.25 0.13 6.22
C ARG A 333 -3.93 0.23 7.01
N PRO A 334 -3.99 0.45 8.34
CA PRO A 334 -2.77 0.57 9.14
C PRO A 334 -2.07 -0.78 9.34
N ASN A 335 -0.75 -0.74 9.54
CA ASN A 335 -0.04 -1.89 10.10
C ASN A 335 -0.40 -2.00 11.60
N VAL A 336 -1.18 -3.01 11.98
CA VAL A 336 -1.70 -3.18 13.35
C VAL A 336 -0.61 -3.50 14.38
N ASN A 337 0.58 -3.90 13.94
CA ASN A 337 1.70 -4.27 14.81
C ASN A 337 2.68 -3.12 15.08
N VAL A 338 2.57 -2.02 14.33
CA VAL A 338 3.50 -0.88 14.42
C VAL A 338 2.73 0.39 14.79
N PRO A 339 3.04 1.04 15.92
CA PRO A 339 2.39 2.30 16.25
C PRO A 339 2.88 3.44 15.35
N GLU A 340 1.97 4.35 15.01
CA GLU A 340 2.33 5.60 14.38
C GLU A 340 2.84 6.59 15.43
N THR A 341 3.84 7.40 15.09
CA THR A 341 4.32 8.47 15.96
C THR A 341 3.83 9.83 15.46
N ALA A 342 3.01 10.48 16.25
CA ALA A 342 2.48 11.81 15.98
C ALA A 342 3.15 12.87 16.85
N LYS A 343 3.40 14.04 16.27
CA LYS A 343 3.66 15.29 16.99
C LYS A 343 2.44 16.19 16.82
N ILE A 344 1.91 16.70 17.93
CA ILE A 344 0.66 17.45 17.93
C ILE A 344 0.85 18.79 18.64
N GLY A 345 0.45 19.88 17.98
CA GLY A 345 0.38 21.22 18.54
C GLY A 345 -1.05 21.73 18.50
N LEU A 346 -1.49 22.38 19.56
CA LEU A 346 -2.80 23.00 19.69
C LEU A 346 -2.62 24.40 20.27
N GLU A 347 -3.18 25.41 19.61
CA GLU A 347 -3.21 26.78 20.10
C GLU A 347 -4.67 27.23 20.14
N VAL A 348 -5.14 27.59 21.33
CA VAL A 348 -6.51 28.07 21.55
C VAL A 348 -6.44 29.52 21.99
N ASN A 349 -6.83 30.43 21.10
CA ASN A 349 -6.79 31.88 21.27
C ASN A 349 -8.21 32.43 21.46
N ALA A 350 -8.56 32.81 22.68
CA ALA A 350 -9.85 33.38 23.04
C ALA A 350 -9.67 34.85 23.49
N GLY A 351 -9.48 35.74 22.51
CA GLY A 351 -9.30 37.18 22.74
C GLY A 351 -8.14 37.46 23.72
N PRO A 352 -8.40 37.98 24.94
CA PRO A 352 -7.35 38.26 25.92
C PRO A 352 -6.81 36.99 26.61
N LYS A 353 -7.34 35.80 26.36
CA LYS A 353 -6.94 34.54 27.00
C LYS A 353 -6.44 33.54 25.96
N TYR A 354 -5.41 32.75 26.28
CA TYR A 354 -4.95 31.65 25.42
C TYR A 354 -4.51 30.41 26.21
N LEU A 355 -4.50 29.25 25.56
CA LEU A 355 -3.79 28.03 25.98
C LEU A 355 -3.17 27.40 24.74
N ASN A 356 -1.86 27.18 24.82
CA ASN A 356 -1.12 26.46 23.82
C ASN A 356 -0.59 25.18 24.47
N LEU A 357 -0.69 24.08 23.74
CA LEU A 357 -0.32 22.74 24.14
C LEU A 357 0.53 22.12 23.02
N VAL A 358 1.64 21.49 23.38
CA VAL A 358 2.43 20.70 22.44
C VAL A 358 2.72 19.35 23.07
N LEU A 359 2.39 18.28 22.36
CA LEU A 359 2.84 16.91 22.63
C LEU A 359 3.86 16.58 21.55
N ASP A 360 5.14 16.49 21.93
CA ASP A 360 6.22 16.33 20.94
C ASP A 360 6.28 14.94 20.29
N SER A 361 5.73 13.93 20.98
CA SER A 361 5.67 12.54 20.57
C SER A 361 4.50 11.84 21.25
N VAL A 362 3.59 11.32 20.44
CA VAL A 362 2.48 10.45 20.84
C VAL A 362 2.56 9.19 20.00
N LYS A 363 2.68 8.02 20.63
CA LYS A 363 2.57 6.73 19.94
C LYS A 363 1.10 6.31 19.87
N ILE A 364 0.58 6.07 18.68
CA ILE A 364 -0.81 5.73 18.44
C ILE A 364 -0.90 4.36 17.77
N TYR A 365 -1.66 3.44 18.36
CA TYR A 365 -1.90 2.10 17.84
C TYR A 365 -3.28 2.06 17.19
N PHE A 366 -3.39 1.39 16.04
CA PHE A 366 -4.62 1.33 15.26
C PHE A 366 -5.09 -0.11 15.06
N ASN A 367 -6.39 -0.32 14.91
CA ASN A 367 -6.95 -1.61 14.47
C ASN A 367 -6.96 -1.72 12.95
N GLY A 368 -7.31 -2.90 12.40
CA GLY A 368 -7.38 -3.12 10.95
C GLY A 368 -8.39 -2.23 10.19
N MET A 369 -9.31 -1.56 10.90
CA MET A 369 -10.23 -0.58 10.31
C MET A 369 -9.67 0.85 10.28
N GLY A 370 -8.44 1.07 10.76
CA GLY A 370 -7.84 2.40 10.78
C GLY A 370 -8.11 3.23 12.02
N LEU A 371 -8.85 2.73 13.02
CA LEU A 371 -9.24 3.50 14.21
C LEU A 371 -8.21 3.35 15.33
N ALA A 372 -7.93 4.45 16.02
CA ALA A 372 -7.06 4.42 17.19
C ALA A 372 -7.67 3.54 18.30
N THR A 373 -6.85 2.65 18.85
CA THR A 373 -7.21 1.73 19.94
C THR A 373 -6.46 2.06 21.22
N LYS A 374 -5.27 2.66 21.10
CA LYS A 374 -4.41 3.04 22.21
C LYS A 374 -3.54 4.22 21.81
N ALA A 375 -3.31 5.14 22.75
CA ALA A 375 -2.38 6.25 22.57
C ALA A 375 -1.52 6.43 23.82
N VAL A 376 -0.23 6.69 23.64
CA VAL A 376 0.75 6.75 24.72
C VAL A 376 1.70 7.93 24.51
N LEU A 377 1.90 8.73 25.55
CA LEU A 377 3.05 9.61 25.69
C LEU A 377 4.23 8.77 26.21
N PRO A 378 5.26 8.50 25.38
CA PRO A 378 6.36 7.64 25.79
C PRO A 378 7.23 8.32 26.86
N ALA A 379 7.88 7.53 27.71
CA ALA A 379 8.89 8.02 28.64
C ALA A 379 9.95 8.86 27.90
N GLY A 380 10.30 10.03 28.45
CA GLY A 380 11.25 10.97 27.85
C GLY A 380 10.67 11.92 26.79
N SER A 381 9.40 11.77 26.40
CA SER A 381 8.69 12.79 25.60
C SER A 381 8.54 14.12 26.34
N SER A 382 8.10 15.16 25.65
CA SER A 382 7.77 16.46 26.25
C SER A 382 6.34 16.90 25.94
N VAL A 383 5.64 17.28 27.01
CA VAL A 383 4.36 17.99 26.95
C VAL A 383 4.59 19.42 27.43
N LYS A 384 4.41 20.39 26.53
CA LYS A 384 4.60 21.81 26.83
C LYS A 384 3.25 22.50 26.89
N VAL A 385 3.05 23.31 27.92
CA VAL A 385 1.81 24.05 28.12
C VAL A 385 2.13 25.50 28.42
N LYS A 386 1.40 26.42 27.79
CA LYS A 386 1.48 27.86 28.09
C LYS A 386 0.11 28.51 28.00
N SER A 387 -0.22 29.34 28.98
CA SER A 387 -1.45 30.12 29.06
C SER A 387 -1.16 31.46 29.73
N ASN A 388 -1.99 32.47 29.48
CA ASN A 388 -1.97 33.73 30.23
C ASN A 388 -3.11 33.86 31.26
N VAL A 389 -3.88 32.79 31.52
CA VAL A 389 -4.89 32.77 32.59
C VAL A 389 -4.19 32.84 33.95
N THR A 390 -4.28 34.00 34.61
CA THR A 390 -3.54 34.29 35.85
C THR A 390 -3.91 33.36 37.01
N LYS A 391 -5.16 32.87 37.07
CA LYS A 391 -5.63 31.90 38.08
C LYS A 391 -4.90 30.56 38.05
N LEU A 392 -4.19 30.23 36.97
CA LEU A 392 -3.40 29.00 36.85
C LEU A 392 -2.12 29.02 37.70
N GLY A 393 -1.65 30.20 38.13
CA GLY A 393 -0.41 30.33 38.90
C GLY A 393 0.76 29.67 38.18
N ARG A 394 1.43 28.71 38.84
CA ARG A 394 2.58 27.96 38.27
C ARG A 394 2.25 27.11 37.04
N TYR A 395 0.98 26.83 36.78
CA TYR A 395 0.53 26.01 35.64
C TYR A 395 0.28 26.82 34.37
N ASN A 396 0.57 28.12 34.39
CA ASN A 396 0.47 28.97 33.20
C ASN A 396 1.64 28.78 32.21
N ASN A 397 2.74 28.14 32.62
CA ASN A 397 3.86 27.82 31.75
C ASN A 397 4.69 26.68 32.35
N PHE A 398 4.63 25.49 31.75
CA PHE A 398 5.43 24.35 32.19
C PHE A 398 5.79 23.40 31.05
N THR A 399 6.78 22.55 31.31
CA THR A 399 7.10 21.38 30.48
C THR A 399 7.09 20.15 31.37
N LEU A 400 6.28 19.18 31.01
CA LEU A 400 6.26 17.85 31.62
C LEU A 400 7.09 16.91 30.76
N THR A 401 8.01 16.19 31.39
CA THR A 401 8.77 15.10 30.76
C THR A 401 8.44 13.81 31.51
N PRO A 402 7.60 12.92 30.94
CA PRO A 402 7.23 11.68 31.60
C PRO A 402 8.46 10.81 31.89
N ASN A 403 8.57 10.30 33.12
CA ASN A 403 9.61 9.34 33.50
C ASN A 403 9.22 7.88 33.20
N ALA A 404 7.95 7.66 32.84
CA ALA A 404 7.37 6.41 32.39
C ALA A 404 6.29 6.74 31.34
N ASP A 405 5.87 5.73 30.58
CA ASP A 405 4.79 5.87 29.60
C ASP A 405 3.50 6.34 30.27
N ILE A 406 2.88 7.39 29.72
CA ILE A 406 1.56 7.86 30.15
C ILE A 406 0.56 7.47 29.07
N GLU A 407 -0.34 6.55 29.39
CA GLU A 407 -1.46 6.21 28.53
C GLU A 407 -2.49 7.34 28.51
N LEU A 408 -2.87 7.75 27.30
CA LEU A 408 -3.94 8.71 27.02
C LEU A 408 -5.25 7.97 26.84
N THR A 409 -6.36 8.61 27.21
CA THR A 409 -7.70 8.06 27.01
C THR A 409 -8.02 7.97 25.52
N VAL A 410 -8.44 6.79 25.07
CA VAL A 410 -8.93 6.54 23.71
C VAL A 410 -10.33 5.94 23.77
N ASN A 411 -11.31 6.60 23.14
CA ASN A 411 -12.70 6.15 23.08
C ASN A 411 -13.19 6.16 21.63
N ASN A 412 -13.49 4.99 21.07
CA ASN A 412 -13.99 4.82 19.70
C ASN A 412 -13.16 5.59 18.64
N GLY A 413 -11.83 5.47 18.69
CA GLY A 413 -10.92 6.17 17.77
C GLY A 413 -10.54 7.60 18.18
N VAL A 414 -11.28 8.21 19.11
CA VAL A 414 -11.01 9.56 19.61
C VAL A 414 -9.97 9.51 20.72
N ILE A 415 -8.86 10.22 20.53
CA ILE A 415 -7.77 10.35 21.49
C ILE A 415 -7.93 11.67 22.25
N ASP A 416 -7.99 11.60 23.58
CA ASP A 416 -7.98 12.78 24.46
C ASP A 416 -6.54 13.20 24.79
N LEU A 417 -6.06 14.25 24.14
CA LEU A 417 -4.73 14.81 24.34
C LEU A 417 -4.59 15.56 25.67
N GLY A 418 -5.69 15.87 26.36
CA GLY A 418 -5.70 16.49 27.68
C GLY A 418 -5.64 15.48 28.84
N SER A 419 -5.96 14.20 28.58
CA SER A 419 -6.04 13.14 29.60
C SER A 419 -4.73 12.84 30.34
N PHE A 420 -3.58 13.29 29.84
CA PHE A 420 -2.33 13.24 30.64
C PHE A 420 -2.45 14.05 31.95
N SER A 421 -3.31 15.08 31.98
CA SER A 421 -3.54 15.90 33.16
C SER A 421 -4.26 15.14 34.27
N ASP A 422 -5.00 14.07 33.94
CA ASP A 422 -5.70 13.21 34.91
C ASP A 422 -4.73 12.43 35.82
N LYS A 423 -3.44 12.39 35.46
CA LYS A 423 -2.40 11.81 36.33
C LYS A 423 -2.04 12.71 37.51
N SER A 424 -2.60 13.92 37.60
CA SER A 424 -2.40 14.84 38.71
C SER A 424 -3.62 15.73 38.95
N ASP A 425 -4.23 15.63 40.14
CA ASP A 425 -5.36 16.48 40.55
C ASP A 425 -5.11 17.97 40.34
N SER A 426 -3.86 18.41 40.55
CA SER A 426 -3.49 19.81 40.35
C SER A 426 -3.42 20.21 38.87
N LEU A 427 -2.97 19.31 37.98
CA LEU A 427 -2.98 19.57 36.53
C LEU A 427 -4.41 19.55 36.01
N GLN A 428 -5.21 18.57 36.40
CA GLN A 428 -6.62 18.48 36.04
C GLN A 428 -7.37 19.74 36.50
N SER A 429 -7.18 20.19 37.74
CA SER A 429 -7.77 21.43 38.26
C SER A 429 -7.31 22.67 37.48
N ALA A 430 -6.06 22.69 36.99
CA ALA A 430 -5.56 23.80 36.18
C ALA A 430 -6.22 23.83 34.79
N PHE A 431 -6.32 22.70 34.09
CA PHE A 431 -7.02 22.62 32.80
C PHE A 431 -8.50 22.99 32.95
N ASN A 432 -9.18 22.49 33.98
CA ASN A 432 -10.56 22.88 34.30
C ASN A 432 -10.69 24.40 34.57
N THR A 433 -9.71 25.00 35.24
CA THR A 433 -9.70 26.45 35.46
C THR A 433 -9.54 27.21 34.14
N TYR A 434 -8.65 26.75 33.26
CA TYR A 434 -8.50 27.35 31.93
C TYR A 434 -9.80 27.29 31.12
N TYR A 435 -10.43 26.10 31.04
CA TYR A 435 -11.69 25.92 30.30
C TYR A 435 -12.78 26.86 30.81
N ASN A 436 -12.96 26.93 32.13
CA ASN A 436 -13.94 27.81 32.76
C ASN A 436 -13.67 29.30 32.52
N GLU A 437 -12.41 29.69 32.37
CA GLU A 437 -12.02 31.08 32.12
C GLU A 437 -12.17 31.47 30.64
N VAL A 438 -11.89 30.58 29.70
CA VAL A 438 -11.98 30.91 28.26
C VAL A 438 -13.40 31.00 27.76
N VAL A 439 -14.28 30.11 28.20
CA VAL A 439 -15.70 30.13 27.81
C VAL A 439 -16.42 31.43 28.20
N THR A 440 -15.88 32.23 29.13
CA THR A 440 -16.43 33.56 29.47
C THR A 440 -16.11 34.64 28.43
N VAL A 441 -15.18 34.41 27.50
CA VAL A 441 -14.77 35.39 26.48
C VAL A 441 -15.76 35.42 25.30
N GLY A 442 -16.47 34.31 25.06
CA GLY A 442 -17.54 34.20 24.07
C GLY A 442 -17.12 33.65 22.69
N ALA A 443 -15.83 33.67 22.34
CA ALA A 443 -15.31 33.07 21.11
C ALA A 443 -13.85 32.63 21.26
N ALA A 444 -13.40 31.70 20.41
CA ALA A 444 -12.02 31.23 20.34
C ALA A 444 -11.62 30.83 18.91
N GLU A 445 -10.39 31.14 18.53
CA GLU A 445 -9.69 30.59 17.37
C GLU A 445 -8.86 29.38 17.84
N VAL A 446 -8.88 28.30 17.08
CA VAL A 446 -8.18 27.05 17.38
C VAL A 446 -7.32 26.65 16.20
N ASN A 447 -6.01 26.59 16.43
CA ASN A 447 -5.02 26.19 15.45
C ASN A 447 -4.41 24.86 15.87
N THR A 448 -4.49 23.86 14.99
CA THR A 448 -3.99 22.51 15.25
C THR A 448 -2.97 22.12 14.21
N TYR A 449 -1.84 21.60 14.68
CA TYR A 449 -0.73 21.11 13.88
C TYR A 449 -0.56 19.62 14.14
N VAL A 450 -0.71 18.80 13.10
CA VAL A 450 -0.56 17.34 13.20
C VAL A 450 0.55 16.90 12.27
N LYS A 451 1.61 16.34 12.82
CA LYS A 451 2.69 15.72 12.05
C LYS A 451 2.77 14.24 12.37
N LEU A 452 2.41 13.42 11.39
CA LEU A 452 2.66 11.99 11.40
C LEU A 452 4.06 11.71 10.82
N SER A 453 4.70 10.65 11.31
CA SER A 453 6.00 10.15 10.89
C SER A 453 5.91 9.34 9.60
N SER A 454 4.90 8.48 9.46
CA SER A 454 4.81 7.50 8.36
C SER A 454 3.63 7.70 7.42
N TYR A 455 2.65 8.52 7.81
CA TYR A 455 1.41 8.71 7.06
C TYR A 455 1.25 10.12 6.50
N THR A 456 0.71 10.21 5.28
CA THR A 456 0.31 11.45 4.62
C THR A 456 -1.21 11.58 4.56
N ALA A 457 -1.73 12.79 4.40
CA ALA A 457 -3.16 13.01 4.21
C ALA A 457 -3.57 12.50 2.84
N SER A 458 -4.68 11.77 2.79
CA SER A 458 -5.32 11.46 1.53
C SER A 458 -5.67 12.76 0.78
N PRO A 459 -5.43 12.86 -0.55
CA PRO A 459 -5.76 14.06 -1.32
C PRO A 459 -7.20 14.55 -1.15
N ASN A 460 -8.13 13.61 -0.90
CA ASN A 460 -9.55 13.89 -0.68
C ASN A 460 -9.83 14.72 0.58
N LEU A 461 -8.94 14.69 1.57
CA LEU A 461 -9.07 15.52 2.76
C LEU A 461 -8.85 17.00 2.43
N GLY A 462 -8.14 17.34 1.34
CA GLY A 462 -7.86 18.71 0.94
C GLY A 462 -7.24 19.56 2.05
N ILE A 463 -6.45 18.96 2.93
CA ILE A 463 -5.71 19.64 4.00
C ILE A 463 -4.31 19.98 3.52
N ASN A 464 -3.87 21.20 3.79
CA ASN A 464 -2.54 21.66 3.39
C ASN A 464 -1.52 21.37 4.49
N GLN A 465 -0.27 21.18 4.08
CA GLN A 465 0.87 21.19 4.99
C GLN A 465 1.42 22.60 5.11
N VAL A 466 1.80 22.99 6.32
CA VAL A 466 2.63 24.18 6.55
C VAL A 466 4.11 23.78 6.42
N PRO A 467 4.93 24.52 5.65
CA PRO A 467 6.36 24.20 5.49
C PRO A 467 7.11 24.20 6.82
N SER A 468 6.81 25.19 7.66
CA SER A 468 7.37 25.32 9.01
C SER A 468 6.45 26.15 9.89
N ALA A 469 6.22 25.70 11.12
CA ALA A 469 5.56 26.44 12.19
C ALA A 469 6.30 26.23 13.51
N ASN A 470 6.22 27.20 14.43
CA ASN A 470 6.82 27.09 15.76
C ASN A 470 5.75 27.31 16.83
N VAL A 471 5.46 26.25 17.59
CA VAL A 471 4.53 26.29 18.71
C VAL A 471 5.31 25.98 19.97
N LEU A 472 5.36 26.92 20.92
CA LEU A 472 6.08 26.80 22.19
C LEU A 472 7.56 26.36 22.06
N GLY A 473 8.26 26.89 21.05
CA GLY A 473 9.65 26.55 20.77
C GLY A 473 9.84 25.19 20.09
N THR A 474 8.76 24.46 19.80
CA THR A 474 8.79 23.21 19.03
C THR A 474 8.52 23.51 17.58
N VAL A 475 9.42 23.08 16.70
CA VAL A 475 9.27 23.24 15.25
C VAL A 475 8.46 22.08 14.66
N PHE A 476 7.48 22.43 13.85
CA PHE A 476 6.64 21.56 13.02
C PHE A 476 7.02 21.79 11.56
N THR A 477 7.63 20.80 10.91
CA THR A 477 7.97 20.85 9.48
C THR A 477 7.02 19.97 8.68
N ASN A 478 6.48 20.50 7.58
CA ASN A 478 5.51 19.79 6.73
C ASN A 478 4.39 19.13 7.55
N ALA A 479 3.85 19.87 8.52
CA ALA A 479 2.77 19.41 9.38
C ALA A 479 1.43 19.80 8.76
N TYR A 480 0.43 18.96 8.93
CA TYR A 480 -0.94 19.28 8.54
C TYR A 480 -1.51 20.33 9.48
N TYR A 481 -2.06 21.39 8.90
CA TYR A 481 -2.57 22.54 9.64
C TYR A 481 -4.09 22.63 9.49
N VAL A 482 -4.77 22.84 10.62
CA VAL A 482 -6.19 23.11 10.68
C VAL A 482 -6.43 24.34 11.54
N GLU A 483 -7.17 25.29 11.01
CA GLU A 483 -7.61 26.51 11.68
C GLU A 483 -9.14 26.48 11.80
N GLY A 484 -9.66 26.87 12.96
CA GLY A 484 -11.09 26.90 13.21
C GLY A 484 -11.52 28.02 14.13
N TYR A 485 -12.70 28.57 13.87
CA TYR A 485 -13.28 29.64 14.67
C TYR A 485 -14.52 29.14 15.39
N PHE A 486 -14.58 29.35 16.70
CA PHE A 486 -15.65 28.91 17.58
C PHE A 486 -16.32 30.09 18.28
N LYS A 487 -17.63 29.97 18.49
CA LYS A 487 -18.41 30.87 19.34
C LYS A 487 -19.08 30.05 20.43
N PHE A 488 -18.82 30.41 21.67
CA PHE A 488 -19.43 29.76 22.81
C PHE A 488 -20.89 30.18 22.90
N ASN A 489 -21.79 29.20 22.94
CA ASN A 489 -23.21 29.48 22.99
C ASN A 489 -23.55 30.10 24.37
N PRO A 490 -24.17 31.29 24.44
CA PRO A 490 -24.73 31.76 25.70
C PRO A 490 -25.86 30.80 26.06
N VAL A 491 -25.74 30.12 27.20
CA VAL A 491 -26.81 29.25 27.71
C VAL A 491 -28.11 30.05 27.73
N THR A 492 -29.07 29.68 26.89
CA THR A 492 -30.48 29.85 27.23
C THR A 492 -30.72 28.94 28.42
N THR A 493 -30.72 29.50 29.63
CA THR A 493 -31.24 28.78 30.81
C THR A 493 -32.70 28.38 30.54
N PRO A 494 -33.16 27.24 31.09
CA PRO A 494 -34.34 26.51 30.65
C PRO A 494 -35.63 27.32 30.59
#